data_AF-A0A260VI99-F1
#
_entry.id   AF-A0A260VI99-F1
#
_cell.length_a   1.000
_cell.length_b   1.000
_cell.length_c   1.000
_cell.angle_alpha   90.00
_cell.angle_beta   90.00
_cell.angle_gamma   90.00
#
_symmetry.space_group_name_H-M   'P 1'
#
loop_
_entity.id
_entity.type
_entity.pdbx_description
1 polymer ?
#
loop_
_entity_poly.entity_id
_entity_poly.type
_entity_poly.pdbx_seq_one_letter_code
_entity_poly.pdbx_strand_id
1 'polypeptide(L)'
;MQAHRGGLGLVTESTIESFTNAMQLGVSTLEPDTRITEDGIAIVTHDRRVSDSKCVDTGSLTPGDPKFPYVGKFVNTLTLAQIRTLDCGALPLTDYPEQRRVPGARMPTLTEVLDLVKSADAPGVKLNVETYPDRVRAVMSERGHPLPEPAR
;
A
#
# COMPACT_ATOMS: atom_id res chain seq x y z
N MET A 1 -3.64 20.34 4.17
CA MET A 1 -4.08 19.14 4.91
C MET A 1 -3.63 17.91 4.14
N GLN A 2 -3.00 16.94 4.79
CA GLN A 2 -2.56 15.69 4.15
C GLN A 2 -3.43 14.52 4.62
N ALA A 3 -3.92 13.71 3.70
CA ALA A 3 -4.66 12.49 4.00
C ALA A 3 -3.70 11.32 4.20
N HIS A 4 -3.24 11.13 5.43
CA HIS A 4 -2.37 10.02 5.83
C HIS A 4 -3.02 8.68 5.43
N ARG A 5 -2.35 7.92 4.56
CA ARG A 5 -2.84 6.68 3.94
C ARG A 5 -4.23 6.78 3.29
N GLY A 6 -4.56 7.94 2.73
CA GLY A 6 -5.88 8.23 2.15
C GLY A 6 -6.95 8.54 3.19
N GLY A 7 -6.57 8.83 4.43
CA GLY A 7 -7.51 9.12 5.53
C GLY A 7 -7.91 7.87 6.29
N LEU A 8 -6.92 7.16 6.84
CA LEU A 8 -7.09 5.87 7.53
C LEU A 8 -8.22 5.83 8.56
N GLY A 9 -8.61 6.94 9.19
CA GLY A 9 -9.70 6.95 10.16
C GLY A 9 -11.10 6.90 9.55
N LEU A 10 -11.24 7.09 8.24
CA LEU A 10 -12.53 7.24 7.57
C LEU A 10 -12.87 6.05 6.67
N VAL A 11 -11.89 5.55 5.92
CA VAL A 11 -12.04 4.45 4.97
C VAL A 11 -10.81 3.55 5.07
N THR A 12 -10.96 2.26 4.79
CA THR A 12 -9.85 1.27 4.74
C THR A 12 -8.58 1.89 4.15
N GLU A 13 -7.51 1.95 4.94
CA GLU A 13 -6.28 2.66 4.60
C GLU A 13 -5.63 2.16 3.31
N SER A 14 -4.89 3.02 2.62
CA SER A 14 -4.07 2.65 1.46
C SER A 14 -4.84 1.98 0.31
N THR A 15 -6.13 2.32 0.13
CA THR A 15 -6.99 1.79 -0.93
C THR A 15 -7.36 2.88 -1.94
N ILE A 16 -7.78 2.48 -3.14
CA ILE A 16 -8.31 3.44 -4.13
C ILE A 16 -9.51 4.19 -3.54
N GLU A 17 -10.33 3.49 -2.75
CA GLU A 17 -11.52 4.02 -2.10
C GLU A 17 -11.19 5.06 -1.02
N SER A 18 -10.13 4.86 -0.23
CA SER A 18 -9.70 5.88 0.74
C SER A 18 -9.15 7.12 0.06
N PHE A 19 -8.28 6.97 -0.94
CA PHE A 19 -7.78 8.11 -1.72
C PHE A 19 -8.89 8.86 -2.46
N THR A 20 -9.86 8.14 -3.03
CA THR A 20 -11.04 8.74 -3.67
C THR A 20 -11.86 9.55 -2.67
N ASN A 21 -12.16 8.96 -1.50
CA ASN A 21 -12.88 9.64 -0.43
C ASN A 21 -12.14 10.90 0.04
N ALA A 22 -10.82 10.82 0.22
CA ALA A 22 -10.01 11.96 0.63
C ALA A 22 -10.07 13.11 -0.40
N MET A 23 -9.99 12.82 -1.69
CA MET A 23 -10.14 13.84 -2.73
C MET A 23 -11.53 14.47 -2.74
N GLN A 24 -12.59 13.68 -2.55
CA GLN A 24 -13.96 14.18 -2.44
C GLN A 24 -14.16 15.11 -1.23
N LEU A 25 -13.42 14.88 -0.15
CA LEU A 25 -13.39 15.76 1.03
C LEU A 25 -12.55 17.03 0.83
N GLY A 26 -11.89 17.20 -0.33
CA GLY A 26 -11.15 18.41 -0.67
C GLY A 26 -9.77 18.51 -0.02
N VAL A 27 -9.11 17.39 0.30
CA VAL A 27 -7.74 17.43 0.83
C VAL A 27 -6.77 17.99 -0.20
N SER A 28 -5.73 18.69 0.27
CA SER A 28 -4.71 19.25 -0.62
C SER A 28 -3.62 18.24 -1.01
N THR A 29 -3.50 17.13 -0.27
CA THR A 29 -2.41 16.17 -0.46
C THR A 29 -2.85 14.77 -0.06
N LEU A 30 -2.58 13.80 -0.92
CA LEU A 30 -2.67 12.38 -0.62
C LEU A 30 -1.28 11.89 -0.17
N GLU A 31 -1.25 11.07 0.86
CA GLU A 31 -0.01 10.51 1.39
C GLU A 31 -0.12 8.98 1.28
N PRO A 32 0.54 8.36 0.28
CA PRO A 32 0.70 6.92 0.18
C PRO A 32 2.09 6.44 0.62
N ASP A 33 2.11 5.41 1.47
CA ASP A 33 3.28 4.58 1.75
C ASP A 33 3.55 3.58 0.62
N THR A 34 4.82 3.36 0.23
CA THR A 34 5.16 2.43 -0.85
C THR A 34 6.11 1.29 -0.47
N ARG A 35 5.86 0.12 -1.06
CA ARG A 35 6.73 -1.08 -1.02
C ARG A 35 7.00 -1.59 -2.43
N ILE A 36 8.10 -2.32 -2.59
CA ILE A 36 8.43 -3.00 -3.84
C ILE A 36 8.18 -4.50 -3.69
N THR A 37 7.43 -5.07 -4.63
CA THR A 37 7.15 -6.50 -4.77
C THR A 37 8.36 -7.27 -5.30
N GLU A 38 8.31 -8.60 -5.24
CA GLU A 38 9.39 -9.46 -5.77
C GLU A 38 9.66 -9.20 -7.26
N ASP A 39 8.61 -8.93 -8.04
CA ASP A 39 8.66 -8.62 -9.47
C ASP A 39 8.88 -7.13 -9.76
N GLY A 40 9.31 -6.34 -8.78
CA GLY A 40 9.78 -4.97 -8.97
C GLY A 40 8.69 -3.91 -9.10
N ILE A 41 7.43 -4.24 -8.79
CA ILE A 41 6.31 -3.30 -8.86
C ILE A 41 6.15 -2.55 -7.54
N ALA A 42 6.03 -1.22 -7.63
CA ALA A 42 5.69 -0.37 -6.50
C ALA A 42 4.20 -0.48 -6.15
N ILE A 43 3.91 -0.97 -4.95
CA ILE A 43 2.56 -1.04 -4.38
C ILE A 43 2.41 -0.08 -3.21
N VAL A 44 1.17 0.28 -2.90
CA VAL A 44 0.81 1.16 -1.79
C VAL A 44 0.39 0.31 -0.59
N THR A 45 1.23 0.35 0.44
CA THR A 45 1.00 -0.30 1.73
C THR A 45 2.04 0.20 2.72
N HIS A 46 1.64 0.39 3.97
CA HIS A 46 2.53 0.84 5.03
C HIS A 46 3.47 -0.28 5.49
N ASP A 47 2.96 -1.50 5.67
CA ASP A 47 3.70 -2.54 6.37
C ASP A 47 4.68 -3.27 5.45
N ARG A 48 5.84 -3.70 5.98
CA ARG A 48 6.82 -4.51 5.21
C ARG A 48 6.33 -5.93 4.97
N ARG A 49 5.49 -6.41 5.88
CA ARG A 49 4.82 -7.71 5.79
C ARG A 49 3.34 -7.47 5.51
N VAL A 50 2.71 -8.41 4.82
CA VAL A 50 1.27 -8.46 4.72
C VAL A 50 0.72 -8.68 6.13
N SER A 51 0.11 -7.65 6.73
CA SER A 51 -0.37 -7.71 8.10
C SER A 51 -1.63 -8.55 8.22
N ASP A 52 -1.64 -9.50 9.16
CA ASP A 52 -2.81 -10.33 9.49
C ASP A 52 -3.93 -9.54 10.20
N SER A 53 -3.59 -8.37 10.74
CA SER A 53 -4.57 -7.42 11.27
C SER A 53 -5.30 -6.60 10.21
N LYS A 54 -4.83 -6.62 8.95
CA LYS A 54 -5.38 -5.79 7.86
C LYS A 54 -5.84 -6.60 6.66
N CYS A 55 -5.18 -7.72 6.37
CA CYS A 55 -5.42 -8.52 5.17
C CYS A 55 -5.77 -9.96 5.52
N VAL A 56 -6.58 -10.57 4.65
CA VAL A 56 -6.90 -12.00 4.66
C VAL A 56 -6.54 -12.65 3.31
N ASP A 57 -6.07 -13.89 3.38
CA ASP A 57 -5.90 -14.74 2.20
C ASP A 57 -7.27 -15.18 1.68
N THR A 58 -7.59 -14.87 0.42
CA THR A 58 -8.84 -15.34 -0.23
C THR A 58 -8.62 -16.60 -1.08
N GLY A 59 -7.36 -16.92 -1.37
CA GLY A 59 -6.95 -18.06 -2.18
C GLY A 59 -5.51 -17.92 -2.67
N SER A 60 -4.93 -19.04 -3.08
CA SER A 60 -3.64 -19.05 -3.79
C SER A 60 -3.81 -18.55 -5.22
N LEU A 61 -2.78 -17.91 -5.77
CA LEU A 61 -2.71 -17.47 -7.16
C LEU A 61 -2.86 -18.65 -8.13
N THR A 62 -2.17 -19.75 -7.82
CA THR A 62 -2.26 -21.03 -8.53
C THR A 62 -2.42 -22.17 -7.55
N PRO A 63 -3.12 -23.26 -7.90
CA PRO A 63 -3.18 -24.45 -7.06
C PRO A 63 -1.78 -24.93 -6.66
N GLY A 64 -1.55 -25.07 -5.35
CA GLY A 64 -0.27 -25.52 -4.81
C GLY A 64 0.85 -24.47 -4.86
N ASP A 65 0.54 -23.17 -5.00
CA ASP A 65 1.54 -22.11 -4.88
C ASP A 65 2.33 -22.27 -3.56
N PRO A 66 3.65 -22.52 -3.62
CA PRO A 66 4.46 -22.80 -2.43
C PRO A 66 4.60 -21.59 -1.50
N LYS A 67 4.28 -20.38 -1.99
CA LYS A 67 4.28 -19.17 -1.18
C LYS A 67 2.96 -18.93 -0.47
N PHE A 68 1.88 -19.66 -0.76
CA PHE A 68 0.64 -19.54 -0.01
C PHE A 68 0.76 -20.23 1.38
N PRO A 69 0.18 -19.69 2.47
CA PRO A 69 -0.55 -18.41 2.59
C PRO A 69 0.36 -17.19 2.43
N TYR A 70 -0.19 -16.09 1.92
CA TYR A 70 0.58 -14.87 1.67
C TYR A 70 0.58 -13.91 2.85
N VAL A 71 -0.47 -13.91 3.69
CA VAL A 71 -0.50 -13.13 4.93
C VAL A 71 0.66 -13.53 5.84
N GLY A 72 1.31 -12.54 6.46
CA GLY A 72 2.51 -12.70 7.29
C GLY A 72 3.83 -12.67 6.51
N LYS A 73 3.82 -12.79 5.18
CA LYS A 73 5.03 -12.74 4.35
C LYS A 73 5.48 -11.32 4.07
N PHE A 74 6.77 -11.16 3.78
CA PHE A 74 7.30 -9.87 3.36
C PHE A 74 6.83 -9.54 1.94
N VAL A 75 6.45 -8.27 1.72
CA VAL A 75 5.96 -7.79 0.42
C VAL A 75 7.00 -8.03 -0.69
N ASN A 76 8.28 -7.83 -0.40
CA ASN A 76 9.37 -8.06 -1.36
C ASN A 76 9.64 -9.54 -1.69
N THR A 77 8.90 -10.47 -1.09
CA THR A 77 8.96 -11.92 -1.40
C THR A 77 7.72 -12.41 -2.15
N LEU A 78 6.78 -11.52 -2.45
CA LEU A 78 5.54 -11.82 -3.17
C LEU A 78 5.49 -11.02 -4.47
N THR A 79 5.00 -11.65 -5.54
CA THR A 79 4.70 -10.95 -6.80
C THR A 79 3.44 -10.11 -6.66
N LEU A 80 3.26 -9.11 -7.53
CA LEU A 80 2.01 -8.36 -7.58
C LEU A 80 0.79 -9.27 -7.78
N ALA A 81 0.91 -10.30 -8.62
CA ALA A 81 -0.17 -11.24 -8.89
C ALA A 81 -0.62 -11.99 -7.61
N GLN A 82 0.32 -12.40 -6.77
CA GLN A 82 0.02 -13.03 -5.47
C GLN A 82 -0.62 -12.03 -4.51
N ILE A 83 -0.09 -10.82 -4.42
CA ILE A 83 -0.66 -9.76 -3.55
C ILE A 83 -2.09 -9.41 -3.97
N ARG A 84 -2.42 -9.49 -5.26
CA ARG A 84 -3.76 -9.21 -5.78
C ARG A 84 -4.81 -10.26 -5.41
N THR A 85 -4.44 -11.40 -4.81
CA THR A 85 -5.41 -12.35 -4.26
C THR A 85 -5.83 -12.01 -2.83
N LEU A 86 -5.17 -11.06 -2.17
CA LEU A 86 -5.50 -10.65 -0.80
C LEU A 86 -6.71 -9.73 -0.75
N ASP A 87 -7.51 -9.85 0.31
CA ASP A 87 -8.49 -8.84 0.70
C ASP A 87 -7.94 -8.08 1.91
N CYS A 88 -7.61 -6.81 1.70
CA CYS A 88 -7.04 -5.90 2.68
C CYS A 88 -8.03 -4.84 3.17
N GLY A 89 -9.34 -5.05 2.95
CA GLY A 89 -10.37 -4.14 3.43
C GLY A 89 -11.53 -4.79 4.17
N ALA A 90 -11.55 -6.12 4.31
CA ALA A 90 -12.54 -6.85 5.11
C ALA A 90 -12.37 -6.67 6.63
N LEU A 91 -11.14 -6.54 7.12
CA LEU A 91 -10.85 -6.49 8.55
C LEU A 91 -11.08 -5.09 9.15
N PRO A 92 -11.55 -5.00 10.40
CA PRO A 92 -11.60 -3.73 11.12
C PRO A 92 -10.20 -3.30 11.55
N LEU A 93 -9.94 -2.00 11.52
CA LEU A 93 -8.74 -1.42 12.12
C LEU A 93 -9.05 -1.07 13.59
N THR A 94 -8.37 -1.72 14.54
CA THR A 94 -8.69 -1.65 15.98
C THR A 94 -8.83 -0.22 16.52
N ASP A 95 -7.96 0.69 16.11
CA ASP A 95 -7.95 2.08 16.58
C ASP A 95 -9.01 2.97 15.90
N TYR A 96 -9.69 2.46 14.87
CA TYR A 96 -10.69 3.17 14.08
C TYR A 96 -11.94 2.29 13.87
N PRO A 97 -12.70 1.97 14.94
CA PRO A 97 -13.86 1.08 14.85
C PRO A 97 -14.97 1.61 13.93
N GLU A 98 -15.07 2.92 13.77
CA GLU A 98 -16.04 3.60 12.90
C GLU A 98 -15.56 3.72 11.43
N GLN A 99 -14.36 3.25 11.12
CA GLN A 99 -13.82 3.29 9.75
C GLN A 99 -14.74 2.53 8.80
N ARG A 100 -15.11 3.17 7.69
CA ARG A 100 -15.83 2.50 6.62
C ARG A 100 -14.92 1.46 5.95
N ARG A 101 -15.20 0.19 6.21
CA ARG A 101 -14.53 -0.94 5.58
C ARG A 101 -14.89 -1.06 4.10
N VAL A 102 -13.95 -1.61 3.34
CA VAL A 102 -14.13 -1.90 1.91
C VAL A 102 -13.76 -3.36 1.65
N PRO A 103 -14.66 -4.32 1.95
CA PRO A 103 -14.41 -5.73 1.66
C PRO A 103 -14.07 -5.94 0.18
N GLY A 104 -13.03 -6.74 -0.08
CA GLY A 104 -12.48 -6.98 -1.41
C GLY A 104 -11.45 -5.95 -1.87
N ALA A 105 -11.20 -4.87 -1.12
CA ALA A 105 -10.17 -3.90 -1.46
C ALA A 105 -8.78 -4.56 -1.41
N ARG A 106 -7.92 -4.15 -2.34
CA ARG A 106 -6.57 -4.72 -2.53
C ARG A 106 -5.53 -3.62 -2.34
N MET A 107 -4.28 -4.01 -2.10
CA MET A 107 -3.16 -3.07 -2.19
C MET A 107 -3.03 -2.57 -3.63
N PRO A 108 -3.24 -1.27 -3.91
CA PRO A 108 -3.08 -0.74 -5.26
C PRO A 108 -1.59 -0.60 -5.59
N THR A 109 -1.26 -0.53 -6.88
CA THR A 109 0.03 -0.04 -7.34
C THR A 109 0.12 1.47 -7.15
N LEU A 110 1.33 1.99 -7.04
CA LEU A 110 1.52 3.45 -7.07
C LEU A 110 0.97 4.06 -8.37
N THR A 111 1.09 3.34 -9.49
CA THR A 111 0.55 3.77 -10.79
C THR A 111 -0.97 3.95 -10.75
N GLU A 112 -1.73 3.00 -10.18
CA GLU A 112 -3.19 3.17 -10.06
C GLU A 112 -3.57 4.38 -9.20
N VAL A 113 -2.82 4.69 -8.14
CA VAL A 113 -3.07 5.91 -7.34
C VAL A 113 -2.76 7.17 -8.15
N LEU A 114 -1.67 7.19 -8.93
CA LEU A 114 -1.35 8.31 -9.81
C LEU A 114 -2.41 8.50 -10.91
N ASP A 115 -2.89 7.40 -11.49
CA ASP A 115 -3.92 7.43 -12.54
C ASP A 115 -5.28 7.85 -11.97
N LEU A 116 -5.60 7.49 -10.73
CA LEU A 116 -6.75 8.02 -10.00
C LEU A 116 -6.70 9.56 -9.94
N VAL A 117 -5.60 10.15 -9.49
CA VAL A 117 -5.47 11.62 -9.40
C VAL A 117 -5.59 12.29 -10.77
N LYS A 118 -5.00 11.70 -11.82
CA LYS A 118 -5.14 12.21 -13.19
C LYS A 118 -6.59 12.13 -13.68
N SER A 119 -7.27 11.01 -13.44
CA SER A 119 -8.65 10.78 -13.91
C SER A 119 -9.68 11.66 -13.23
N ALA A 120 -9.42 12.06 -11.97
CA ALA A 120 -10.29 12.94 -11.21
C ALA A 120 -10.19 14.41 -11.65
N ASP A 121 -9.30 14.74 -12.61
CA ASP A 121 -8.95 16.10 -13.03
C ASP A 121 -8.76 17.02 -11.81
N ALA A 122 -7.92 16.55 -10.88
CA ALA A 122 -7.68 17.20 -9.59
C ALA A 122 -6.29 17.88 -9.56
N PRO A 123 -6.02 18.91 -10.39
CA PRO A 123 -4.68 19.48 -10.56
C PRO A 123 -4.12 20.15 -9.30
N GLY A 124 -4.97 20.47 -8.32
CA GLY A 124 -4.57 21.03 -7.03
C GLY A 124 -4.11 20.00 -6.00
N VAL A 125 -4.40 18.70 -6.22
CA VAL A 125 -4.06 17.63 -5.30
C VAL A 125 -2.61 17.21 -5.51
N LYS A 126 -1.82 17.25 -4.44
CA LYS A 126 -0.42 16.79 -4.44
C LYS A 126 -0.31 15.35 -3.92
N LEU A 127 0.80 14.68 -4.19
CA LEU A 127 1.17 13.43 -3.53
C LEU A 127 2.41 13.64 -2.66
N ASN A 128 2.36 13.16 -1.42
CA ASN A 128 3.52 12.97 -0.56
C ASN A 128 3.82 11.47 -0.49
N VAL A 129 4.57 10.96 -1.47
CA VAL A 129 4.83 9.51 -1.59
C VAL A 129 5.95 9.11 -0.63
N GLU A 130 5.63 8.37 0.42
CA GLU A 130 6.64 7.84 1.34
C GLU A 130 7.28 6.59 0.73
N THR A 131 8.60 6.65 0.57
CA THR A 131 9.41 5.51 0.15
C THR A 131 10.26 5.03 1.32
N TYR A 132 10.22 3.75 1.57
CA TYR A 132 11.04 3.15 2.62
C TYR A 132 12.49 2.96 2.19
N PRO A 133 13.42 2.77 3.16
CA PRO A 133 14.85 2.79 2.89
C PRO A 133 15.33 1.69 1.93
N ASP A 134 14.50 0.75 1.48
CA ASP A 134 14.88 -0.26 0.49
C ASP A 134 15.38 0.38 -0.81
N ARG A 135 14.69 1.40 -1.33
CA ARG A 135 15.13 2.14 -2.52
C ARG A 135 16.34 3.02 -2.23
N VAL A 136 16.37 3.65 -1.05
CA VAL A 136 17.51 4.47 -0.62
C VAL A 136 18.77 3.62 -0.54
N ARG A 137 18.67 2.43 0.05
CA ARG A 137 19.76 1.45 0.16
C ARG A 137 20.19 0.95 -1.23
N ALA A 138 19.25 0.64 -2.12
CA ALA A 138 19.57 0.23 -3.49
C ALA A 138 20.39 1.31 -4.21
N VAL A 139 19.91 2.56 -4.22
CA VAL A 139 20.60 3.69 -4.87
C VAL A 139 21.95 3.99 -4.20
N MET A 140 22.03 3.93 -2.87
CA MET A 140 23.28 4.11 -2.14
C MET A 140 24.30 3.02 -2.51
N SER A 141 23.87 1.75 -2.59
CA SER A 141 24.71 0.64 -3.02
C SER A 141 25.19 0.80 -4.46
N GLU A 142 24.31 1.16 -5.40
CA GLU A 142 24.66 1.41 -6.81
C GLU A 142 25.71 2.52 -6.95
N ARG A 143 25.65 3.53 -6.06
CA ARG A 143 26.58 4.67 -6.03
C ARG A 143 27.82 4.44 -5.16
N GLY A 144 27.97 3.26 -4.55
CA GLY A 144 29.08 2.95 -3.66
C GLY A 144 29.10 3.73 -2.34
N HIS A 145 27.95 4.27 -1.92
CA HIS A 145 27.82 4.95 -0.62
C HIS A 145 27.60 3.91 0.50
N PRO A 146 28.18 4.14 1.69
CA PRO A 146 27.97 3.26 2.84
C PRO A 146 26.49 3.24 3.23
N LEU A 147 25.92 2.05 3.42
CA LEU A 147 24.52 1.92 3.83
C LEU A 147 24.36 2.34 5.30
N PRO A 148 23.34 3.13 5.64
CA PRO A 148 23.05 3.42 7.03
C PRO A 148 22.68 2.13 7.77
N GLU A 149 23.08 2.03 9.03
CA GLU A 149 22.65 0.93 9.91
C GLU A 149 21.11 0.85 9.94
N PRO A 150 20.50 -0.35 9.98
CA PRO A 150 19.06 -0.47 10.17
C PRO A 150 18.64 0.21 11.47
N ALA A 151 17.73 1.19 11.38
CA ALA A 151 17.01 1.66 12.56
C ALA A 151 16.21 0.47 13.11
N ARG A 152 16.50 0.07 14.35
CA ARG A 152 15.78 -0.99 15.07
C ARG A 152 14.39 -0.54 15.45
#